data_AF-A0A377FN74-F1
#
_entry.id   AF-A0A377FN74-F1
#
_cell.length_a   1.000
_cell.length_b   1.000
_cell.length_c   1.000
_cell.angle_alpha   90.00
_cell.angle_beta   90.00
_cell.angle_gamma   90.00
#
_symmetry.space_group_name_H-M   'P 1'
#
loop_
_entity.id
_entity.type
_entity.pdbx_description
1 polymer ?
#
loop_
_entity_poly.entity_id
_entity_poly.type
_entity_poly.pdbx_seq_one_letter_code
_entity_poly.pdbx_strand_id
1 'polypeptide(L)'
;MSYTISLYSVRTKQREQESAQPDFFENEENLEKFTMAQQSALENRLLKYQYKPVGNNSDGKIFEHAGFGEAFLTDRALYFSTSYDFDCIFEVGMTASEFTDTGEFAKYDVQAGGWEEID
;
A
#
# COMPACT_ATOMS: atom_id res chain seq x y z
N MET A 1 -4.11 -18.42 4.76
CA MET A 1 -3.07 -17.40 5.00
C MET A 1 -3.35 -16.27 4.02
N SER A 2 -3.25 -15.02 4.45
CA SER A 2 -3.38 -13.85 3.58
C SER A 2 -2.00 -13.27 3.26
N TYR A 3 -1.88 -12.63 2.11
CA TYR A 3 -0.69 -11.91 1.68
C TYR A 3 -0.97 -10.41 1.69
N THR A 4 -0.05 -9.62 2.23
CA THR A 4 -0.25 -8.18 2.38
C THR A 4 0.91 -7.40 1.79
N ILE A 5 0.59 -6.58 0.80
CA ILE A 5 1.53 -5.62 0.19
C ILE A 5 1.12 -4.22 0.61
N SER A 6 2.06 -3.44 1.11
CA SER A 6 1.81 -2.09 1.61
C SER A 6 2.44 -1.05 0.71
N LEU A 7 1.75 0.05 0.48
CA LEU A 7 2.25 1.25 -0.16
C LEU A 7 2.34 2.37 0.88
N TYR A 8 3.53 2.92 1.02
CA TYR A 8 3.80 4.08 1.87
C TYR A 8 4.32 5.24 1.03
N SER A 9 4.48 6.41 1.63
CA SER A 9 5.18 7.51 0.97
C SER A 9 6.68 7.22 0.86
N VAL A 10 7.36 7.77 -0.16
CA VAL A 10 8.83 7.68 -0.25
C VAL A 10 9.52 8.31 0.96
N ARG A 11 8.91 9.32 1.60
CA ARG A 11 9.42 9.90 2.85
C ARG A 11 9.41 8.90 4.00
N THR A 12 8.37 8.06 4.08
CA THR A 12 8.30 6.98 5.06
C THR A 12 9.43 5.98 4.85
N LYS A 13 9.72 5.60 3.59
CA LYS A 13 10.87 4.75 3.24
C LYS A 13 12.20 5.35 3.70
N GLN A 14 12.42 6.64 3.43
CA GLN A 14 13.63 7.34 3.85
C GLN A 14 13.78 7.35 5.38
N ARG A 15 12.72 7.66 6.12
CA ARG A 15 12.73 7.67 7.59
C ARG A 15 13.00 6.29 8.18
N GLU A 16 12.44 5.24 7.60
CA GLU A 16 12.66 3.86 8.06
C GLU A 16 14.14 3.46 7.90
N GLN A 17 14.71 3.74 6.72
CA GLN A 17 16.12 3.49 6.40
C GLN A 17 17.08 4.30 7.29
N GLU A 18 16.72 5.54 7.65
CA GLU A 18 17.51 6.39 8.56
C GLU A 18 17.39 5.95 10.03
N SER A 19 16.21 5.48 10.44
CA SER A 19 15.93 5.15 11.83
C SER A 19 16.44 3.76 12.24
N ALA A 20 16.55 2.81 11.29
CA ALA A 20 16.96 1.42 11.52
C ALA A 20 16.22 0.73 12.70
N GLN A 21 14.97 1.13 12.97
CA GLN A 21 14.15 0.59 14.04
C GLN A 21 13.39 -0.64 13.56
N PRO A 22 13.52 -1.81 14.23
CA PRO A 22 12.80 -3.02 13.82
C PRO A 22 11.27 -2.86 13.91
N ASP A 23 10.78 -2.03 14.84
CA ASP A 23 9.35 -1.79 15.08
C ASP A 23 8.86 -0.45 14.46
N PHE A 24 9.55 0.04 13.43
CA PHE A 24 9.27 1.36 12.83
C PHE A 24 7.81 1.51 12.39
N PHE A 25 7.24 0.48 11.77
CA PHE A 25 5.88 0.49 11.24
C PHE A 25 4.79 0.34 12.32
N GLU A 26 5.14 -0.07 13.54
CA GLU A 26 4.17 -0.14 14.65
C GLU A 26 3.80 1.25 15.18
N ASN A 27 4.69 2.22 14.99
CA ASN A 27 4.48 3.59 15.43
C ASN A 27 3.93 4.42 14.27
N GLU A 28 2.62 4.69 14.29
CA GLU A 28 1.98 5.46 13.21
C GLU A 28 2.65 6.83 12.99
N GLU A 29 3.15 7.48 14.05
CA GLU A 29 3.84 8.78 13.97
C GLU A 29 5.08 8.76 13.06
N ASN A 30 5.68 7.59 12.86
CA ASN A 30 6.81 7.41 11.94
C ASN A 30 6.36 7.46 10.47
N LEU A 31 5.10 7.12 10.20
CA LEU A 31 4.53 7.10 8.86
C LEU A 31 4.10 8.50 8.44
N GLU A 32 4.67 8.99 7.34
CA GLU A 32 4.30 10.28 6.78
C GLU A 32 2.87 10.22 6.21
N LYS A 33 2.05 11.21 6.55
CA LYS A 33 0.70 11.35 6.02
C LYS A 33 0.72 11.70 4.54
N PHE A 34 -0.16 11.06 3.79
CA PHE A 34 -0.47 11.44 2.43
C PHE A 34 -1.14 12.81 2.38
N THR A 35 -0.79 13.57 1.35
CA THR A 35 -1.54 14.78 1.01
C THR A 35 -2.94 14.41 0.49
N MET A 36 -3.88 15.35 0.57
CA MET A 36 -5.23 15.14 0.00
C MET A 36 -5.18 14.79 -1.50
N ALA A 37 -4.22 15.36 -2.23
CA ALA A 37 -4.01 15.05 -3.64
C ALA A 37 -3.53 13.61 -3.85
N GLN A 38 -2.59 13.14 -3.04
CA GLN A 38 -2.06 11.78 -3.08
C GLN A 38 -3.14 10.74 -2.76
N GLN A 39 -3.94 10.97 -1.70
CA GLN A 39 -5.06 10.08 -1.38
C GLN A 39 -6.07 10.01 -2.52
N SER A 40 -6.46 11.17 -3.08
CA SER A 40 -7.38 11.22 -4.21
C SER A 40 -6.81 10.54 -5.45
N ALA A 41 -5.49 10.63 -5.68
CA ALA A 41 -4.83 9.93 -6.77
C ALA A 41 -4.86 8.41 -6.58
N LEU A 42 -4.54 7.91 -5.38
CA LEU A 42 -4.60 6.48 -5.04
C LEU A 42 -6.02 5.93 -5.18
N GLU A 43 -7.03 6.66 -4.68
CA GLU A 43 -8.44 6.28 -4.81
C GLU A 43 -8.86 6.20 -6.28
N ASN A 44 -8.52 7.20 -7.09
CA ASN A 44 -8.81 7.17 -8.53
C ASN A 44 -8.10 6.02 -9.25
N ARG A 45 -6.88 5.67 -8.84
CA ARG A 45 -6.18 4.51 -9.37
C ARG A 45 -6.91 3.23 -8.98
N LEU A 46 -7.21 3.00 -7.69
CA LEU A 46 -7.98 1.83 -7.23
C LEU A 46 -9.26 1.61 -8.05
N LEU A 47 -10.04 2.67 -8.29
CA LEU A 47 -11.25 2.61 -9.11
C LEU A 47 -10.97 2.18 -10.56
N LYS A 48 -9.84 2.59 -11.16
CA LYS A 48 -9.42 2.16 -12.50
C LYS A 48 -9.09 0.67 -12.56
N TYR A 49 -8.49 0.12 -11.50
CA TYR A 49 -8.24 -1.31 -11.33
C TYR A 49 -9.46 -2.07 -10.79
N GLN A 50 -10.66 -1.48 -10.90
CA GLN A 50 -11.93 -2.11 -10.52
C GLN A 50 -12.08 -2.46 -9.03
N TYR A 51 -11.24 -1.91 -8.15
CA TYR A 51 -11.47 -1.96 -6.71
C TYR A 51 -12.67 -1.06 -6.37
N LYS A 52 -13.73 -1.66 -5.84
CA LYS A 52 -14.98 -0.96 -5.52
C LYS A 52 -14.99 -0.57 -4.06
N PRO A 53 -15.40 0.66 -3.69
CA PRO A 53 -15.53 1.04 -2.29
C PRO A 53 -16.66 0.20 -1.65
N VAL A 54 -16.34 -0.46 -0.55
CA VAL A 54 -17.29 -1.31 0.19
C VAL A 54 -17.61 -0.76 1.58
N GLY A 55 -16.78 0.16 2.07
CA GLY A 55 -16.98 0.79 3.36
C GLY A 55 -15.93 1.83 3.70
N ASN A 56 -16.14 2.46 4.84
CA ASN A 56 -15.25 3.45 5.42
C ASN A 56 -15.30 3.31 6.94
N ASN A 57 -14.12 3.28 7.55
CA ASN A 57 -13.95 3.25 8.99
C ASN A 57 -13.36 4.58 9.47
N SER A 58 -13.16 4.72 10.78
CA SER A 58 -12.46 5.86 11.38
C SER A 58 -11.08 6.13 10.76
N ASP A 59 -10.41 5.07 10.33
CA ASP A 59 -8.99 5.08 9.97
C ASP A 59 -8.74 5.11 8.45
N GLY A 60 -9.78 4.86 7.63
CA GLY A 60 -9.60 4.79 6.18
C GLY A 60 -10.81 4.29 5.39
N LYS A 61 -10.62 4.15 4.08
CA LYS A 61 -11.59 3.63 3.11
C LYS A 61 -11.22 2.19 2.72
N ILE A 62 -12.21 1.32 2.68
CA ILE A 62 -12.05 -0.09 2.30
C ILE A 62 -12.60 -0.27 0.89
N PHE A 63 -11.82 -0.94 0.05
CA PHE A 63 -12.18 -1.30 -1.32
C PHE A 63 -12.01 -2.80 -1.53
N GLU A 64 -12.88 -3.42 -2.31
CA GLU A 64 -12.79 -4.84 -2.68
C GLU A 64 -12.68 -5.02 -4.19
N HIS A 65 -11.86 -5.99 -4.59
CA HIS A 65 -11.75 -6.51 -5.93
C HIS A 65 -12.16 -7.98 -5.97
N ALA A 66 -13.16 -8.29 -6.80
CA ALA A 66 -13.77 -9.62 -6.87
C ALA A 66 -12.80 -10.76 -7.20
N GLY A 67 -11.67 -10.45 -7.86
CA GLY A 67 -10.64 -11.42 -8.23
C GLY A 67 -9.33 -11.33 -7.45
N PHE A 68 -9.03 -10.20 -6.79
CA PHE A 68 -7.68 -9.92 -6.28
C PHE A 68 -7.62 -9.65 -4.78
N GLY A 69 -8.75 -9.46 -4.10
CA GLY A 69 -8.80 -9.25 -2.65
C GLY A 69 -9.21 -7.82 -2.26
N GLU A 70 -8.74 -7.36 -1.11
CA GLU A 70 -9.12 -6.09 -0.48
C GLU A 70 -7.99 -5.07 -0.61
N ALA A 71 -8.35 -3.79 -0.68
CA ALA A 71 -7.44 -2.66 -0.55
C ALA A 71 -7.95 -1.69 0.53
N PHE A 72 -7.13 -1.38 1.52
CA PHE A 72 -7.44 -0.48 2.62
C PHE A 72 -6.58 0.77 2.53
N LEU A 73 -7.22 1.90 2.21
CA LEU A 73 -6.58 3.21 2.04
C LEU A 73 -6.75 4.06 3.31
N THR A 74 -5.65 4.32 4.02
CA THR A 74 -5.62 5.20 5.19
C THR A 74 -5.05 6.58 4.84
N ASP A 75 -4.88 7.45 5.86
CA ASP A 75 -4.22 8.73 5.66
C ASP A 75 -2.69 8.63 5.51
N ARG A 76 -2.08 7.46 5.76
CA ARG A 76 -0.62 7.24 5.77
C ARG A 76 -0.13 6.09 4.88
N ALA A 77 -1.02 5.16 4.53
CA ALA A 77 -0.66 3.95 3.81
C ALA A 77 -1.83 3.41 2.99
N LEU A 78 -1.50 2.58 1.99
CA LEU A 78 -2.46 1.77 1.26
C LEU A 78 -2.05 0.30 1.40
N TYR A 79 -2.91 -0.51 1.99
CA TYR A 79 -2.67 -1.93 2.21
C TYR A 79 -3.48 -2.76 1.23
N PHE A 80 -2.83 -3.63 0.47
CA PHE A 80 -3.52 -4.64 -0.33
C PHE A 80 -3.46 -5.97 0.41
N SER A 81 -4.62 -6.58 0.66
CA SER A 81 -4.71 -7.92 1.21
C SER A 81 -5.28 -8.88 0.19
N THR A 82 -4.56 -9.96 -0.09
CA THR A 82 -4.96 -10.97 -1.06
C THR A 82 -4.81 -12.39 -0.52
N SER A 83 -5.37 -13.35 -1.26
CA SER A 83 -5.18 -14.77 -0.97
C SER A 83 -3.72 -15.18 -1.22
N TYR A 84 -3.27 -16.26 -0.61
CA TYR A 84 -1.91 -16.78 -0.80
C TYR A 84 -1.70 -17.50 -2.15
N ASP A 85 -2.51 -17.15 -3.15
CA ASP A 85 -2.43 -17.67 -4.51
C ASP A 85 -1.40 -16.88 -5.32
N PHE A 86 -0.54 -17.57 -6.08
CA PHE A 86 0.58 -16.93 -6.78
C PHE A 86 0.10 -15.90 -7.80
N ASP A 87 -0.96 -16.19 -8.56
CA ASP A 87 -1.48 -15.27 -9.56
C ASP A 87 -2.06 -14.02 -8.90
N CYS A 88 -2.74 -14.20 -7.75
CA CYS A 88 -3.25 -13.08 -6.97
C CYS A 88 -2.13 -12.20 -6.38
N ILE A 89 -1.08 -12.81 -5.82
CA ILE A 89 0.08 -12.09 -5.26
C ILE A 89 0.80 -11.32 -6.36
N PHE A 90 1.01 -11.96 -7.52
CA PHE A 90 1.70 -11.36 -8.65
C PHE A 90 0.93 -10.14 -9.19
N GLU A 91 -0.38 -10.27 -9.41
CA GLU A 91 -1.20 -9.17 -9.95
C GLU A 91 -1.27 -7.98 -8.98
N VAL A 92 -1.48 -8.24 -7.69
CA VAL A 92 -1.48 -7.19 -6.65
C VAL A 92 -0.10 -6.55 -6.53
N GLY A 93 0.97 -7.35 -6.61
CA GLY A 93 2.34 -6.87 -6.59
C GLY A 93 2.69 -5.99 -7.79
N MET A 94 2.18 -6.30 -8.98
CA MET A 94 2.29 -5.47 -10.17
C MET A 94 1.49 -4.18 -10.02
N THR A 95 0.23 -4.28 -9.59
CA THR A 95 -0.64 -3.11 -9.37
C THR A 95 -0.01 -2.13 -8.38
N ALA A 96 0.55 -2.66 -7.28
CA ALA A 96 1.25 -1.84 -6.29
C ALA A 96 2.52 -1.21 -6.86
N SER A 97 3.29 -1.93 -7.69
CA SER A 97 4.48 -1.41 -8.37
C SER A 97 4.13 -0.27 -9.33
N GLU A 98 3.07 -0.41 -10.13
CA GLU A 98 2.59 0.67 -11.02
C GLU A 98 2.17 1.92 -10.23
N PHE A 99 1.85 1.80 -8.94
CA PHE A 99 1.52 2.96 -8.11
C PHE A 99 2.79 3.69 -7.63
N THR A 100 3.94 3.01 -7.56
CA THR A 100 5.23 3.62 -7.18
C THR A 100 5.88 4.39 -8.34
N ASP A 101 5.49 4.13 -9.60
CA ASP A 101 6.03 4.79 -10.81
C ASP A 101 5.97 6.33 -10.77
N THR A 102 5.04 6.91 -10.00
CA THR A 102 5.01 8.37 -9.81
C THR A 102 6.14 8.94 -8.96
N GLY A 103 6.93 8.10 -8.29
CA GLY A 103 8.01 8.50 -7.39
C GLY A 103 7.52 9.10 -6.05
N GLU A 104 6.20 9.16 -5.83
CA GLU A 104 5.60 9.66 -4.58
C GLU A 104 5.44 8.56 -3.53
N PHE A 105 5.35 7.31 -3.99
CA PHE A 105 5.06 6.14 -3.16
C PHE A 105 6.14 5.09 -3.28
N ALA A 106 6.26 4.25 -2.25
CA ALA A 106 7.16 3.12 -2.19
C ALA A 106 6.38 1.89 -1.75
N LYS A 107 6.61 0.77 -2.45
CA LYS A 107 6.04 -0.54 -2.14
C LYS A 107 6.89 -1.22 -1.08
N TYR A 108 6.24 -1.76 -0.06
CA TYR A 108 6.83 -2.55 1.00
C TYR A 108 6.15 -3.90 1.07
N ASP A 109 6.95 -4.94 0.92
CA ASP A 109 6.51 -6.32 0.97
C ASP A 109 7.20 -7.02 2.13
N VAL A 110 6.47 -7.12 3.25
CA VAL A 110 6.98 -7.74 4.49
C VAL A 110 7.29 -9.22 4.29
N GLN A 111 6.60 -9.87 3.34
CA GLN A 111 6.72 -11.30 3.07
C GLN A 111 7.82 -11.61 2.06
N ALA A 112 8.14 -10.67 1.16
CA ALA A 112 9.26 -10.75 0.22
C ALA A 112 10.57 -10.13 0.76
N GLY A 113 10.55 -9.52 1.95
CA GLY A 113 11.75 -9.11 2.66
C GLY A 113 12.09 -7.61 2.57
N GLY A 114 11.13 -6.74 2.26
CA GLY A 114 11.27 -5.30 2.47
C GLY A 114 10.77 -4.42 1.33
N TRP A 115 11.41 -3.26 1.17
CA TRP A 115 11.05 -2.27 0.15
C TRP A 115 11.37 -2.76 -1.25
N GLU A 116 10.52 -2.38 -2.20
CA GLU A 116 10.88 -2.44 -3.61
C GLU A 116 12.03 -1.47 -3.91
N GLU A 117 13.08 -2.00 -4.52
CA GLU A 117 14.16 -1.22 -5.10
C GLU A 117 13.79 -0.93 -6.56
N ILE A 118 13.56 0.35 -6.84
CA ILE A 118 13.36 0.85 -8.20
C ILE A 118 14.75 1.29 -8.66
N ASP A 119 15.36 0.53 -9.57
CA ASP A 119 16.65 0.84 -10.23
C ASP A 119 16.50 1.99 -11.23
#